data_AF-A0A533WTF1-F1
#
_entry.id   AF-A0A533WTF1-F1
#
_cell.length_a   1.000
_cell.length_b   1.000
_cell.length_c   1.000
_cell.angle_alpha   90.00
_cell.angle_beta   90.00
_cell.angle_gamma   90.00
#
_symmetry.space_group_name_H-M   'P 1'
#
loop_
_entity.id
_entity.type
_entity.pdbx_description
1 polymer ?
#
loop_
_entity_poly.entity_id
_entity_poly.type
_entity_poly.pdbx_seq_one_letter_code
_entity_poly.pdbx_strand_id
1 'polypeptide(L)'
;MQRQFIWKQGVGSMLKLQEKQIARERIDILVNTALKEKDEVLAARQAWVAKKIAMRFRVRMPYEARQLFCKKCKAFIVPGRSARVRVGRAKTRAMRITCLKCGHTYRRILAE
;
A
#
# COMPACT_ATOMS: atom_id res chain seq x y z
N MET A 1 -1.25 44.42 31.90
CA MET A 1 -0.21 43.91 30.98
C MET A 1 -0.45 42.43 30.71
N GLN A 2 -1.54 42.12 30.01
CA GLN A 2 -1.86 40.79 29.50
C GLN A 2 -2.07 40.97 28.01
N ARG A 3 -1.37 40.20 27.17
CA ARG A 3 -1.97 39.59 25.98
C ARG A 3 -0.99 38.71 25.22
N GLN A 4 -1.51 37.53 24.92
CA GLN A 4 -1.27 36.74 23.72
C GLN A 4 0.06 35.98 23.65
N PHE A 5 0.19 35.00 24.54
CA PHE A 5 1.12 33.88 24.40
C PHE A 5 0.37 32.56 24.13
N ILE A 6 -0.56 32.56 23.17
CA ILE A 6 -1.25 31.35 22.70
C ILE A 6 -1.50 31.58 21.20
N TRP A 7 -1.39 30.55 20.34
CA TRP A 7 -1.76 30.54 18.89
C TRP A 7 -0.66 30.60 17.79
N LYS A 8 0.51 29.95 17.95
CA LYS A 8 1.36 29.60 16.77
C LYS A 8 1.63 28.11 16.55
N GLN A 9 1.04 27.21 17.35
CA GLN A 9 1.28 25.77 17.27
C GLN A 9 0.22 25.00 16.41
N GLY A 10 -0.84 25.66 15.93
CA GLY A 10 -2.02 24.98 15.33
C GLY A 10 -2.02 24.81 13.81
N VAL A 11 -1.41 25.70 13.03
CA VAL A 11 -1.61 25.75 11.57
C VAL A 11 -0.69 24.78 10.81
N GLY A 12 0.55 24.61 11.29
CA GLY A 12 1.55 23.75 10.64
C GLY A 12 1.28 22.25 10.79
N SER A 13 0.53 21.82 11.81
CA SER A 13 0.12 20.42 12.00
C SER A 13 -1.04 20.04 11.07
N MET A 14 -1.98 20.96 10.82
CA MET A 14 -3.13 20.76 9.96
C MET A 14 -2.77 20.60 8.48
N LEU A 15 -1.86 21.45 7.96
CA LEU A 15 -1.35 21.32 6.57
C LEU A 15 -0.66 19.97 6.34
N LYS A 16 0.14 19.51 7.30
CA LYS A 16 0.81 18.18 7.23
C LYS A 16 -0.18 17.02 7.24
N LEU A 17 -1.35 17.17 7.87
CA LEU A 17 -2.41 16.17 7.85
C LEU A 17 -3.11 16.13 6.48
N GLN A 18 -3.39 17.31 5.90
CA GLN A 18 -3.97 17.44 4.56
C GLN A 18 -3.05 16.86 3.49
N GLU A 19 -1.74 17.15 3.52
CA GLU A 19 -0.76 16.56 2.60
C GLU A 19 -0.75 15.03 2.66
N LYS A 20 -0.82 14.46 3.87
CA LYS A 20 -0.89 13.00 4.05
C LYS A 20 -2.20 12.41 3.55
N GLN A 21 -3.31 13.14 3.67
CA GLN A 21 -4.61 12.72 3.16
C GLN A 21 -4.59 12.69 1.63
N ILE A 22 -4.14 13.78 0.98
CA ILE A 22 -3.99 13.84 -0.48
C ILE A 22 -3.03 12.75 -0.97
N ALA A 23 -1.93 12.51 -0.25
CA ALA A 23 -1.00 11.44 -0.58
C ALA A 23 -1.65 10.05 -0.50
N ARG A 24 -2.52 9.78 0.49
CA ARG A 24 -3.30 8.52 0.57
C ARG A 24 -4.22 8.37 -0.63
N GLU A 25 -5.03 9.38 -0.91
CA GLU A 25 -5.96 9.38 -2.04
C GLU A 25 -5.21 9.14 -3.36
N ARG A 26 -4.06 9.79 -3.55
CA ARG A 26 -3.25 9.60 -4.76
C ARG A 26 -2.66 8.21 -4.87
N ILE A 27 -2.22 7.61 -3.75
CA ILE A 27 -1.76 6.21 -3.71
C ILE A 27 -2.89 5.28 -4.13
N ASP A 28 -4.10 5.47 -3.59
CA ASP A 28 -5.24 4.60 -3.88
C ASP A 28 -5.66 4.68 -5.34
N ILE A 29 -5.72 5.89 -5.91
CA ILE A 29 -5.98 6.09 -7.34
C ILE A 29 -4.94 5.35 -8.18
N LEU A 30 -3.65 5.57 -7.92
CA LEU A 30 -2.57 4.96 -8.71
C LEU A 30 -2.57 3.43 -8.64
N VAL A 31 -2.81 2.87 -7.45
CA VAL A 31 -2.86 1.41 -7.26
C VAL A 31 -4.09 0.83 -7.96
N ASN A 32 -5.24 1.49 -7.88
CA ASN A 32 -6.47 1.06 -8.55
C ASN A 32 -6.35 1.12 -10.08
N THR A 33 -5.68 2.14 -10.63
CA THR A 33 -5.35 2.19 -12.05
C THR A 33 -4.40 1.05 -12.43
N ALA A 34 -3.35 0.81 -11.63
CA ALA A 34 -2.39 -0.27 -11.87
C ALA A 34 -3.03 -1.68 -11.84
N LEU A 35 -4.08 -1.88 -11.03
CA LEU A 35 -4.83 -3.13 -10.98
C LEU A 35 -5.65 -3.39 -12.25
N LYS A 36 -6.20 -2.34 -12.85
CA LYS A 36 -7.03 -2.41 -14.07
C LYS A 36 -6.19 -2.48 -15.34
N GLU A 37 -4.94 -2.05 -15.26
CA GLU A 37 -4.01 -2.02 -16.38
C GLU A 37 -3.67 -3.44 -16.90
N LYS A 38 -3.67 -3.61 -18.22
CA LYS A 38 -3.35 -4.87 -18.88
C LYS A 38 -1.85 -5.01 -19.11
N ASP A 39 -1.17 -3.91 -19.43
CA ASP A 39 0.28 -3.89 -19.58
C ASP A 39 0.97 -4.01 -18.20
N GLU A 40 1.71 -5.11 -18.00
CA GLU A 40 2.40 -5.37 -16.73
C GLU A 40 3.50 -4.35 -16.42
N VAL A 41 4.15 -3.78 -17.44
CA VAL A 41 5.23 -2.79 -17.27
C VAL A 41 4.64 -1.48 -16.81
N LEU A 42 3.56 -1.03 -17.46
CA LEU A 42 2.85 0.19 -17.07
C LEU A 42 2.23 0.07 -15.66
N ALA A 43 1.58 -1.06 -15.37
CA ALA A 43 1.04 -1.36 -14.05
C ALA A 43 2.13 -1.32 -12.96
N ALA A 44 3.28 -1.95 -13.22
CA ALA A 44 4.42 -1.94 -12.29
C ALA A 44 4.97 -0.53 -12.07
N ARG A 45 5.04 0.29 -13.12
CA ARG A 45 5.49 1.68 -13.04
C ARG A 45 4.54 2.54 -12.20
N GLN A 46 3.23 2.43 -12.42
CA GLN A 46 2.21 3.14 -11.64
C GLN A 46 2.28 2.77 -10.14
N ALA A 47 2.36 1.48 -9.85
CA ALA A 47 2.51 0.98 -8.47
C ALA A 47 3.82 1.44 -7.81
N TRP A 48 4.91 1.53 -8.58
CA TRP A 48 6.18 2.06 -8.10
C TRP A 48 6.07 3.55 -7.72
N VAL A 49 5.37 4.36 -8.52
CA VAL A 49 5.10 5.77 -8.20
C VAL A 49 4.27 5.88 -6.91
N ALA A 50 3.23 5.06 -6.76
CA ALA A 50 2.43 5.03 -5.53
C ALA A 50 3.31 4.75 -4.29
N LYS A 51 4.22 3.77 -4.39
CA LYS A 51 5.17 3.46 -3.31
C LYS A 51 6.13 4.62 -3.02
N LYS A 52 6.61 5.33 -4.05
CA LYS A 52 7.46 6.52 -3.87
C LYS A 52 6.74 7.64 -3.12
N ILE A 53 5.48 7.89 -3.44
CA ILE A 53 4.63 8.85 -2.70
C ILE A 53 4.50 8.43 -1.24
N ALA A 54 4.18 7.15 -0.97
CA ALA A 54 4.05 6.63 0.38
C ALA A 54 5.32 6.86 1.22
N MET A 55 6.50 6.61 0.63
CA MET A 55 7.79 6.84 1.30
C MET A 55 8.08 8.33 1.51
N ARG A 56 7.82 9.17 0.51
CA ARG A 56 8.09 10.62 0.56
C ARG A 56 7.29 11.30 1.66
N PHE A 57 5.99 11.01 1.75
CA PHE A 57 5.08 11.61 2.73
C PHE A 57 4.99 10.81 4.05
N ARG A 58 5.79 9.74 4.18
CA ARG A 58 5.78 8.81 5.33
C ARG A 58 4.36 8.32 5.67
N VAL A 59 3.58 8.04 4.63
CA VAL A 59 2.20 7.57 4.73
C VAL A 59 2.22 6.04 4.75
N ARG A 60 1.55 5.46 5.74
CA ARG A 60 1.29 4.03 5.76
C ARG A 60 0.30 3.71 4.64
N MET A 61 0.77 3.01 3.60
CA MET A 61 -0.09 2.47 2.53
C MET A 61 -1.25 1.68 3.13
N PRO A 62 -2.49 1.82 2.63
CA PRO A 62 -3.62 1.03 3.10
C PRO A 62 -3.38 -0.45 2.91
N TYR A 63 -4.09 -1.27 3.68
CA TYR A 63 -3.87 -2.72 3.72
C TYR A 63 -3.99 -3.35 2.32
N GLU A 64 -5.00 -2.91 1.56
CA GLU A 64 -5.31 -3.39 0.21
C GLU A 64 -4.20 -3.11 -0.80
N ALA A 65 -3.61 -1.91 -0.79
CA ALA A 65 -2.45 -1.60 -1.61
C ALA A 65 -1.21 -2.39 -1.15
N ARG A 66 -1.01 -2.52 0.17
CA ARG A 66 0.20 -3.11 0.75
C ARG A 66 0.34 -4.62 0.46
N GLN A 67 -0.76 -5.34 0.26
CA GLN A 67 -0.74 -6.76 -0.10
C GLN A 67 -0.35 -7.01 -1.57
N LEU A 68 -0.47 -6.00 -2.43
CA LEU A 68 -0.10 -6.06 -3.85
C LEU A 68 1.40 -5.86 -4.09
N PHE A 69 2.20 -5.84 -3.03
CA PHE A 69 3.66 -5.80 -3.12
C PHE A 69 4.25 -7.04 -2.47
N CYS A 70 5.10 -7.75 -3.22
CA CYS A 70 5.83 -8.90 -2.71
C CYS A 70 6.69 -8.51 -1.50
N LYS A 71 6.66 -9.32 -0.44
CA LYS A 71 7.43 -9.01 0.79
C LYS A 71 8.94 -9.18 0.61
N LYS A 72 9.38 -10.00 -0.36
CA LYS A 72 10.80 -10.19 -0.71
C LYS A 72 11.28 -9.17 -1.75
N CYS A 73 10.96 -9.37 -3.02
CA CYS A 73 11.46 -8.53 -4.13
C CYS A 73 10.80 -7.16 -4.27
N LYS A 74 9.73 -6.89 -3.51
CA LYS A 74 8.97 -5.63 -3.56
C LYS A 74 8.32 -5.29 -4.91
N ALA A 75 8.28 -6.23 -5.84
CA ALA A 75 7.57 -6.08 -7.10
C ALA A 75 6.06 -5.97 -6.88
N PHE A 76 5.39 -5.21 -7.75
CA PHE A 76 3.94 -5.20 -7.84
C PHE A 76 3.44 -6.56 -8.32
N ILE A 77 2.50 -7.12 -7.57
CA ILE A 77 1.89 -8.43 -7.79
C ILE A 77 0.38 -8.29 -7.81
N VAL A 78 -0.24 -8.90 -8.81
CA VAL A 78 -1.69 -8.92 -8.99
C VAL A 78 -2.15 -10.36 -8.77
N PRO A 79 -3.00 -10.63 -7.76
CA PRO A 79 -3.61 -11.95 -7.57
C PRO A 79 -4.25 -12.46 -8.86
N GLY A 80 -3.95 -13.71 -9.23
CA GLY A 80 -4.46 -14.33 -10.46
C GLY A 80 -3.62 -14.06 -11.73
N ARG A 81 -2.82 -12.99 -11.76
CA ARG A 81 -1.90 -12.70 -12.89
C ARG A 81 -0.44 -12.96 -12.53
N SER A 82 0.10 -12.22 -11.55
CA SER A 82 1.52 -12.29 -11.14
C SER A 82 1.73 -12.76 -9.70
N ALA A 83 0.65 -13.13 -9.02
CA ALA A 83 0.67 -13.86 -7.75
C ALA A 83 -0.37 -14.98 -7.71
N ARG A 84 -0.01 -16.07 -7.06
CA ARG A 84 -0.89 -17.20 -6.78
C ARG A 84 -1.38 -17.11 -5.33
N VAL A 85 -2.68 -17.11 -5.13
CA VAL A 85 -3.30 -17.07 -3.80
C VAL A 85 -3.97 -18.41 -3.53
N ARG A 86 -3.68 -19.03 -2.39
CA ARG A 86 -4.28 -20.29 -1.94
C ARG A 86 -4.77 -20.14 -0.50
N VAL A 87 -5.97 -20.62 -0.22
CA VAL A 87 -6.51 -20.68 1.15
C VAL A 87 -6.42 -22.12 1.64
N GLY A 88 -5.70 -22.34 2.75
CA GLY A 88 -5.58 -23.64 3.38
C GLY A 88 -6.83 -24.01 4.19
N ARG A 89 -7.13 -25.32 4.26
CA ARG A 89 -8.26 -25.90 5.02
C ARG A 89 -7.88 -26.43 6.41
N ALA A 90 -6.69 -26.08 6.92
CA ALA A 90 -6.26 -26.51 8.25
C ALA A 90 -7.09 -25.80 9.36
N LYS A 91 -7.06 -26.36 10.59
CA LYS A 91 -7.71 -25.79 11.77
C LYS A 91 -7.41 -24.30 11.96
N THR A 92 -6.18 -23.88 11.67
CA THR A 92 -5.81 -22.47 11.52
C THR A 92 -5.89 -22.07 10.05
N ARG A 93 -6.99 -21.41 9.67
CA ARG A 93 -7.22 -20.96 8.29
C ARG A 93 -6.15 -19.94 7.91
N ALA A 94 -5.46 -20.19 6.81
CA ALA A 94 -4.36 -19.34 6.38
C ALA A 94 -4.35 -19.15 4.86
N MET A 95 -4.14 -17.91 4.45
CA MET A 95 -3.91 -17.52 3.06
C MET A 95 -2.41 -17.56 2.77
N ARG A 96 -2.02 -18.35 1.76
CA ARG A 96 -0.67 -18.35 1.20
C ARG A 96 -0.67 -17.56 -0.09
N ILE A 97 0.21 -16.58 -0.18
CA ILE A 97 0.39 -15.77 -1.38
C ILE A 97 1.80 -16.01 -1.89
N THR A 98 1.90 -16.50 -3.12
CA THR A 98 3.16 -16.81 -3.79
C THR A 98 3.39 -15.80 -4.90
N CYS A 99 4.52 -15.11 -4.87
CA CYS A 99 4.94 -14.21 -5.94
C CYS A 99 5.49 -15.03 -7.11
N LEU A 100 4.88 -14.91 -8.30
CA LEU A 100 5.31 -15.65 -9.48
C LEU A 100 6.58 -15.06 -10.11
N LYS A 101 6.97 -13.82 -9.74
CA LYS A 101 8.19 -13.16 -10.23
C LYS A 101 9.47 -13.61 -9.51
N CYS A 102 9.39 -14.00 -8.23
CA CYS A 102 10.57 -14.36 -7.42
C CYS A 102 10.43 -15.66 -6.62
N GLY A 103 9.29 -16.35 -6.73
CA GLY A 103 8.99 -17.60 -6.02
C GLY A 103 8.70 -17.46 -4.52
N HIS A 104 8.89 -16.28 -3.92
CA HIS A 104 8.67 -16.11 -2.48
C HIS A 104 7.19 -16.30 -2.10
N THR A 105 6.95 -17.11 -1.07
CA THR A 105 5.62 -17.36 -0.52
C THR A 105 5.54 -16.81 0.90
N TYR A 106 4.49 -16.05 1.20
CA TYR A 106 4.18 -15.60 2.54
C TYR A 106 2.82 -16.11 3.00
N ARG A 107 2.70 -16.34 4.31
CA ARG A 107 1.50 -16.86 4.96
C ARG A 107 0.85 -15.74 5.77
N ARG A 108 -0.45 -15.54 5.58
CA ARG A 108 -1.31 -14.71 6.43
C ARG A 108 -2.33 -15.61 7.11
N ILE A 109 -2.40 -15.54 8.44
CA ILE A 109 -3.46 -16.20 9.20
C ILE A 109 -4.74 -15.40 8.99
N LEU A 110 -5.83 -16.08 8.61
CA LEU A 110 -7.16 -15.54 8.62
C LEU A 110 -7.70 -15.89 10.01
N ALA A 111 -7.62 -14.93 10.94
CA ALA A 111 -8.35 -15.05 12.19
C ALA A 111 -9.82 -14.84 11.86
N GLU A 112 -10.66 -15.79 12.29
CA GLU A 112 -12.12 -15.61 12.34
C GLU A 112 -12.48 -14.66 13.48
#